data_AF-A0A444MIM5-F1
#
_entry.id   AF-A0A444MIM5-F1
#
_cell.length_a   1.000
_cell.length_b   1.000
_cell.length_c   1.000
_cell.angle_alpha   90.00
_cell.angle_beta   90.00
_cell.angle_gamma   90.00
#
_symmetry.space_group_name_H-M   'P 1'
#
loop_
_entity.id
_entity.type
_entity.pdbx_description
1 polymer ?
#
loop_
_entity_poly.entity_id
_entity_poly.type
_entity_poly.pdbx_seq_one_letter_code
_entity_poly.pdbx_strand_id
1 'polypeptide(L)'
;MKKILISFSLLILSAAGFAQAPLKPVKIDSLVAVSLPETFTKKDTLGQQIYSGNTNLGYMVVIRQPNAENNTPLKKERDLNKVLKDYIKGIKGQAEGSDALNVRDTTMGHLKAKTFTLSTDQGAGVQFRNFIVIYTQDVTYTFEYYYQQNRAELIKDEYKKFSGSIVISPELKRTDQYLSNAKGISPRLITGVVIGLLLIGIIVFYITRRNKKLREQLER
;
A
#
# COMPACT_ATOMS: atom_id res chain seq x y z
N MET A 1 -4.08 -22.48 -10.01
CA MET A 1 -3.83 -23.07 -8.69
C MET A 1 -2.36 -22.90 -8.32
N LYS A 2 -2.08 -22.22 -7.20
CA LYS A 2 -1.10 -22.52 -6.15
C LYS A 2 -1.14 -21.31 -5.21
N LYS A 3 -1.82 -21.49 -4.07
CA LYS A 3 -1.97 -20.47 -3.03
C LYS A 3 -0.64 -20.39 -2.30
N ILE A 4 0.14 -19.34 -2.56
CA ILE A 4 1.32 -19.04 -1.74
C ILE A 4 0.76 -18.38 -0.47
N LEU A 5 0.44 -19.22 0.52
CA LEU A 5 0.23 -18.80 1.89
C LEU A 5 1.59 -18.34 2.43
N ILE A 6 1.87 -17.04 2.36
CA ILE A 6 3.00 -16.43 3.04
C ILE A 6 2.63 -16.41 4.53
N SER A 7 3.23 -17.34 5.28
CA SER A 7 3.16 -17.41 6.73
C SER A 7 3.85 -16.19 7.34
N PHE A 8 3.07 -15.15 7.65
CA PHE A 8 3.48 -14.10 8.58
C PHE A 8 3.54 -14.72 9.97
N SER A 9 4.72 -15.21 10.35
CA SER A 9 4.98 -15.67 11.71
C SER A 9 5.01 -14.45 12.63
N LEU A 10 4.07 -14.43 13.58
CA LEU A 10 3.95 -13.47 14.66
C LEU A 10 5.18 -13.58 15.58
N LEU A 11 6.23 -12.80 15.32
CA LEU A 11 7.37 -12.72 16.23
C LEU A 11 7.04 -11.74 17.36
N ILE A 12 6.43 -12.27 18.43
CA ILE A 12 6.32 -11.57 19.71
C ILE A 12 7.61 -11.85 20.47
N LEU A 13 8.53 -10.88 20.47
CA LEU A 13 9.66 -10.84 21.40
C LEU A 13 9.59 -9.54 22.18
N SER A 14 8.88 -9.60 23.30
CA SER A 14 8.88 -8.57 24.34
C SER A 14 10.17 -8.69 25.15
N ALA A 15 11.13 -7.79 24.89
CA ALA A 15 12.22 -7.52 25.83
C ALA A 15 12.09 -6.07 26.30
N ALA A 16 11.88 -5.90 27.61
CA ALA A 16 11.71 -4.63 28.27
C ALA A 16 13.07 -3.92 28.49
N GLY A 17 13.07 -2.60 28.32
CA GLY A 17 14.20 -1.71 28.59
C GLY A 17 13.90 -0.32 28.04
N PHE A 18 13.31 0.54 28.87
CA PHE A 18 12.82 1.86 28.45
C PHE A 18 13.87 2.96 28.70
N ALA A 19 14.74 3.20 27.72
CA ALA A 19 15.52 4.43 27.57
C ALA A 19 15.25 5.02 26.17
N GLN A 20 15.13 6.35 26.02
CA GLN A 20 14.86 6.98 24.71
C GLN A 20 16.00 6.59 23.77
N ALA A 21 15.81 5.49 23.04
CA ALA A 21 16.89 4.89 22.29
C ALA A 21 17.17 5.82 21.12
N PRO A 22 18.39 6.39 21.02
CA PRO A 22 18.74 7.20 19.87
C PRO A 22 18.54 6.36 18.60
N LEU A 23 17.82 6.93 17.63
CA LEU A 23 17.64 6.29 16.33
C LEU A 23 18.90 6.56 15.48
N LYS A 24 19.53 5.51 14.98
CA LYS A 24 20.70 5.59 14.10
C LYS A 24 20.29 5.28 12.66
N PRO A 25 20.79 6.00 11.65
CA PRO A 25 20.56 5.67 10.25
C PRO A 25 21.06 4.26 9.92
N VAL A 26 20.19 3.44 9.35
CA VAL A 26 20.49 2.08 8.87
C VAL A 26 20.21 2.04 7.38
N LYS A 27 21.19 1.56 6.61
CA LYS A 27 21.00 1.26 5.19
C LYS A 27 20.22 -0.05 5.06
N ILE A 28 19.03 0.02 4.47
CA ILE A 28 18.24 -1.16 4.13
C ILE A 28 18.85 -1.82 2.90
N ASP A 29 19.26 -1.01 1.93
CA ASP A 29 20.14 -1.36 0.81
C ASP A 29 20.87 -0.11 0.28
N SER A 30 21.36 -0.14 -0.96
CA SER A 30 22.00 1.01 -1.60
C SER A 30 21.05 2.16 -1.93
N LEU A 31 19.74 1.90 -1.99
CA LEU A 31 18.72 2.83 -2.47
C LEU A 31 17.82 3.36 -1.35
N VAL A 32 17.70 2.63 -0.23
CA VAL A 32 16.81 2.98 0.87
C VAL A 32 17.54 2.94 2.20
N ALA A 33 17.35 3.98 3.02
CA ALA A 33 17.80 4.04 4.41
C ALA A 33 16.69 4.54 5.33
N VAL A 34 16.78 4.19 6.62
CA VAL A 34 15.83 4.61 7.66
C VAL A 34 16.53 4.55 9.02
N SER A 35 16.14 5.41 9.95
CA SER A 35 16.69 5.38 11.29
C SER A 35 15.96 4.38 12.18
N LEU A 36 16.72 3.50 12.84
CA LEU A 36 16.22 2.47 13.76
C LEU A 36 16.91 2.57 15.14
N PRO A 37 16.34 2.00 16.21
CA PRO A 37 17.00 1.93 17.50
C PRO A 37 18.34 1.22 17.39
N GLU A 38 19.34 1.62 18.17
CA GLU A 38 20.67 0.99 18.10
C GLU A 38 20.65 -0.53 18.35
N THR A 39 19.67 -0.98 19.13
CA THR A 39 19.45 -2.38 19.51
C THR A 39 18.62 -3.16 18.50
N PHE A 40 18.46 -2.67 17.27
CA PHE A 40 17.72 -3.39 16.24
C PHE A 40 18.38 -4.74 15.92
N THR A 41 17.55 -5.69 15.53
CA THR A 41 17.97 -7.00 15.02
C THR A 41 17.72 -7.04 13.51
N LYS A 42 18.59 -7.75 12.79
CA LYS A 42 18.40 -8.05 11.37
C LYS A 42 18.20 -9.56 11.22
N LYS A 43 17.11 -9.95 10.57
CA LYS A 43 16.86 -11.31 10.10
C LYS A 43 16.86 -11.32 8.58
N ASP A 44 17.68 -12.19 8.00
CA ASP A 44 17.71 -12.44 6.56
C ASP A 44 17.20 -13.87 6.30
N THR A 45 16.42 -14.05 5.25
CA THR A 45 15.85 -15.35 4.87
C THR A 45 16.05 -15.57 3.37
N LEU A 46 15.05 -16.08 2.63
CA LEU A 46 15.13 -16.31 1.18
C LEU A 46 15.02 -14.96 0.42
N GLY A 47 15.99 -14.07 0.62
CA GLY A 47 16.06 -12.74 0.02
C GLY A 47 15.22 -11.66 0.74
N GLN A 48 14.33 -12.05 1.66
CA GLN A 48 13.62 -11.11 2.54
C GLN A 48 14.51 -10.70 3.71
N GLN A 49 14.67 -9.40 3.90
CA GLN A 49 15.35 -8.82 5.05
C GLN A 49 14.35 -8.13 5.96
N ILE A 50 14.40 -8.46 7.24
CA ILE A 50 13.58 -7.85 8.29
C ILE A 50 14.53 -7.19 9.29
N TYR A 51 14.35 -5.89 9.51
CA TYR A 51 15.03 -5.12 10.54
C TYR A 51 14.01 -4.75 11.60
N SER A 52 14.25 -5.06 12.86
CA SER A 52 13.26 -4.74 13.90
C SER A 52 13.88 -4.39 15.24
N GLY A 53 13.24 -3.48 15.98
CA GLY A 53 13.77 -2.99 17.24
C GLY A 53 12.70 -2.39 18.14
N ASN A 54 12.86 -2.62 19.44
CA ASN A 54 12.03 -2.00 20.46
C ASN A 54 12.46 -0.56 20.71
N THR A 55 11.48 0.29 20.96
CA THR A 55 11.66 1.68 21.39
C THR A 55 11.00 1.85 22.73
N ASN A 56 10.99 3.08 23.26
CA ASN A 56 10.29 3.34 24.48
C ASN A 56 8.77 3.25 24.36
N LEU A 57 8.22 3.60 23.20
CA LEU A 57 6.78 3.80 23.08
C LEU A 57 6.14 2.75 22.17
N GLY A 58 6.92 2.13 21.29
CA GLY A 58 6.47 1.10 20.37
C GLY A 58 7.56 0.14 19.89
N TYR A 59 7.27 -0.52 18.77
CA TYR A 59 8.17 -1.45 18.11
C TYR A 59 8.23 -1.12 16.62
N MET A 60 9.44 -1.05 16.07
CA MET A 60 9.69 -0.70 14.67
C MET A 60 10.03 -1.97 13.90
N VAL A 61 9.47 -2.12 12.70
CA VAL A 61 9.84 -3.18 11.75
C VAL A 61 10.01 -2.58 10.36
N VAL A 62 11.06 -2.97 9.68
CA VAL A 62 11.33 -2.59 8.29
C VAL A 62 11.59 -3.86 7.51
N ILE A 63 10.80 -4.10 6.47
CA ILE A 63 10.86 -5.28 5.64
C ILE A 63 11.27 -4.86 4.23
N ARG A 64 12.32 -5.48 3.72
CA ARG A 64 12.71 -5.46 2.31
C ARG A 64 12.40 -6.82 1.73
N GLN A 65 11.39 -6.88 0.86
CA GLN A 65 10.95 -8.13 0.23
C GLN A 65 11.17 -8.06 -1.27
N PRO A 66 11.98 -8.96 -1.86
CA PRO A 66 12.00 -9.16 -3.30
C PRO A 66 10.61 -9.52 -3.80
N ASN A 67 10.18 -8.86 -4.87
CA ASN A 67 8.97 -9.22 -5.59
C ASN A 67 9.19 -10.52 -6.37
N ALA A 68 8.11 -11.13 -6.85
CA ALA A 68 8.22 -12.34 -7.66
C ALA A 68 9.04 -12.06 -8.93
N GLU A 69 10.02 -12.93 -9.24
CA GLU A 69 10.97 -12.76 -10.36
C GLU A 69 10.28 -12.64 -11.73
N ASN A 70 9.05 -13.13 -11.85
CA ASN A 70 8.25 -13.10 -13.07
C ASN A 70 7.18 -12.00 -13.07
N ASN A 71 7.29 -10.98 -12.21
CA ASN A 71 6.37 -9.85 -12.23
C ASN A 71 6.60 -9.00 -13.48
N THR A 72 5.65 -9.03 -14.41
CA THR A 72 5.62 -8.08 -15.52
C THR A 72 5.62 -6.65 -14.98
N PRO A 73 6.51 -5.76 -15.45
CA PRO A 73 6.52 -4.37 -15.02
C PRO A 73 5.14 -3.72 -15.16
N LEU A 74 4.73 -2.99 -14.13
CA LEU A 74 3.43 -2.32 -14.13
C LEU A 74 3.42 -1.26 -15.23
N LYS A 75 2.33 -1.21 -16.01
CA LYS A 75 2.25 -0.28 -17.13
C LYS A 75 1.80 1.10 -16.68
N LYS A 76 0.83 1.18 -15.77
CA LYS A 76 0.16 2.45 -15.41
C LYS A 76 0.03 2.60 -13.89
N GLU A 77 -0.17 3.84 -13.44
CA GLU A 77 -0.38 4.17 -12.02
C GLU A 77 -1.55 3.39 -11.40
N ARG A 78 -2.63 3.18 -12.17
CA ARG A 78 -3.78 2.39 -11.72
C ARG A 78 -3.41 0.96 -11.31
N ASP A 79 -2.42 0.35 -11.98
CA ASP A 79 -1.96 -0.99 -11.66
C ASP A 79 -1.21 -0.99 -10.33
N LEU A 80 -0.37 0.02 -10.08
CA LEU A 80 0.27 0.25 -8.78
C LEU A 80 -0.76 0.41 -7.67
N ASN A 81 -1.79 1.22 -7.89
CA ASN A 81 -2.88 1.41 -6.92
C ASN A 81 -3.61 0.11 -6.61
N LYS A 82 -3.76 -0.77 -7.61
CA LYS A 82 -4.32 -2.11 -7.41
C LYS A 82 -3.40 -2.98 -6.55
N VAL A 83 -2.10 -3.03 -6.87
CA VAL A 83 -1.11 -3.79 -6.08
C VAL A 83 -1.12 -3.35 -4.61
N LEU A 84 -1.06 -2.05 -4.35
CA LEU A 84 -1.07 -1.52 -2.98
C LEU A 84 -2.40 -1.77 -2.26
N LYS A 85 -3.53 -1.76 -2.99
CA LYS A 85 -4.84 -2.11 -2.42
C LYS A 85 -4.91 -3.60 -2.06
N ASP A 86 -4.41 -4.47 -2.93
CA ASP A 86 -4.38 -5.92 -2.71
C ASP A 86 -3.42 -6.25 -1.55
N TYR A 87 -2.32 -5.52 -1.40
CA TYR A 87 -1.40 -5.63 -0.26
C TYR A 87 -2.11 -5.33 1.07
N ILE A 88 -2.82 -4.21 1.17
CA ILE A 88 -3.62 -3.86 2.37
C ILE A 88 -4.67 -4.94 2.66
N LYS A 89 -5.38 -5.39 1.61
CA LYS A 89 -6.38 -6.45 1.74
C LYS A 89 -5.74 -7.74 2.27
N GLY A 90 -4.56 -8.09 1.80
CA GLY A 90 -3.79 -9.25 2.26
C GLY A 90 -3.47 -9.16 3.75
N ILE A 91 -2.94 -8.02 4.21
CA ILE A 91 -2.61 -7.80 5.62
C ILE A 91 -3.86 -7.85 6.49
N LYS A 92 -4.94 -7.17 6.09
CA LYS A 92 -6.23 -7.24 6.82
C LYS A 92 -6.75 -8.69 6.92
N GLY A 93 -6.53 -9.51 5.90
CA GLY A 93 -6.93 -10.90 5.91
C GLY A 93 -6.13 -11.81 6.85
N GLN A 94 -5.03 -11.35 7.45
CA GLN A 94 -4.17 -12.17 8.31
C GLN A 94 -4.62 -12.23 9.77
N ALA A 95 -5.40 -11.27 10.24
CA ALA A 95 -5.92 -11.24 11.60
C ALA A 95 -7.43 -10.99 11.60
N GLU A 96 -8.17 -11.92 12.21
CA GLU A 96 -9.60 -11.74 12.45
C GLU A 96 -9.85 -10.48 13.31
N GLY A 97 -10.92 -9.75 12.99
CA GLY A 97 -11.24 -8.50 13.67
C GLY A 97 -10.30 -7.33 13.32
N SER A 98 -9.45 -7.45 12.29
CA SER A 98 -8.56 -6.37 11.89
C SER A 98 -9.19 -5.40 10.88
N ASP A 99 -8.88 -4.12 11.04
CA ASP A 99 -9.35 -3.06 10.14
C ASP A 99 -8.21 -2.13 9.71
N ALA A 100 -8.22 -1.77 8.42
CA ALA A 100 -7.30 -0.79 7.86
C ALA A 100 -7.93 0.60 7.93
N LEU A 101 -7.42 1.41 8.86
CA LEU A 101 -7.82 2.79 9.13
C LEU A 101 -6.89 3.77 8.41
N ASN A 102 -7.35 5.01 8.21
CA ASN A 102 -6.51 6.12 7.72
C ASN A 102 -5.73 5.82 6.43
N VAL A 103 -6.31 5.02 5.52
CA VAL A 103 -5.67 4.67 4.25
C VAL A 103 -5.53 5.92 3.39
N ARG A 104 -4.29 6.29 3.09
CA ARG A 104 -3.98 7.46 2.27
C ARG A 104 -2.81 7.21 1.33
N ASP A 105 -2.85 7.88 0.19
CA ASP A 105 -1.73 7.97 -0.73
C ASP A 105 -0.77 9.07 -0.26
N THR A 106 0.53 8.82 -0.41
CA THR A 106 1.58 9.80 -0.17
C THR A 106 2.70 9.63 -1.19
N THR A 107 3.72 10.46 -1.09
CA THR A 107 4.95 10.37 -1.89
C THR A 107 6.16 10.38 -0.97
N MET A 108 7.16 9.57 -1.31
CA MET A 108 8.46 9.53 -0.65
C MET A 108 9.54 9.66 -1.73
N GLY A 109 10.21 10.82 -1.76
CA GLY A 109 11.01 11.21 -2.91
C GLY A 109 10.16 11.27 -4.19
N HIS A 110 10.56 10.52 -5.21
CA HIS A 110 9.83 10.41 -6.48
C HIS A 110 8.83 9.26 -6.55
N LEU A 111 8.70 8.48 -5.48
CA LEU A 111 7.88 7.28 -5.43
C LEU A 111 6.53 7.54 -4.76
N LYS A 112 5.48 6.93 -5.30
CA LYS A 112 4.18 6.80 -4.62
C LYS A 112 4.29 5.75 -3.52
N ALA A 113 3.74 6.08 -2.37
CA ALA A 113 3.64 5.18 -1.24
C ALA A 113 2.20 5.16 -0.72
N LYS A 114 1.84 4.08 -0.04
CA LYS A 114 0.55 3.97 0.65
C LYS A 114 0.79 3.86 2.14
N THR A 115 0.07 4.65 2.92
CA THR A 115 0.13 4.57 4.39
C THR A 115 -1.25 4.26 4.95
N PHE A 116 -1.29 3.48 6.01
CA PHE A 116 -2.52 3.10 6.70
C PHE A 116 -2.19 2.62 8.11
N THR A 117 -3.20 2.53 8.98
CA THR A 117 -3.06 1.95 10.31
C THR A 117 -3.88 0.68 10.37
N LEU A 118 -3.27 -0.45 10.70
CA LEU A 118 -4.00 -1.66 11.04
C LEU A 118 -4.38 -1.60 12.52
N SER A 119 -5.66 -1.74 12.83
CA SER A 119 -6.18 -1.95 14.18
C SER A 119 -6.45 -3.44 14.37
N THR A 120 -5.97 -4.01 15.46
CA THR A 120 -6.22 -5.42 15.83
C THR A 120 -6.58 -5.50 17.31
N ASP A 121 -7.64 -6.24 17.64
CA ASP A 121 -7.96 -6.61 19.02
C ASP A 121 -8.03 -8.13 19.11
N GLN A 122 -7.17 -8.71 19.96
CA GLN A 122 -7.10 -10.16 20.20
C GLN A 122 -7.46 -10.50 21.65
N GLY A 123 -8.21 -9.64 22.35
CA GLY A 123 -8.63 -9.85 23.74
C GLY A 123 -7.65 -9.32 24.79
N ALA A 124 -6.49 -8.78 24.37
CA ALA A 124 -5.51 -8.12 25.23
C ALA A 124 -5.53 -6.57 25.09
N GLY A 125 -6.55 -6.04 24.42
CA GLY A 125 -6.68 -4.62 24.08
C GLY A 125 -6.26 -4.31 22.64
N VAL A 126 -6.71 -3.14 22.17
CA VAL A 126 -6.49 -2.69 20.79
C VAL A 126 -5.03 -2.31 20.57
N GLN A 127 -4.43 -2.94 19.57
CA GLN A 127 -3.11 -2.61 19.06
C GLN A 127 -3.23 -1.92 17.71
N PHE A 128 -2.38 -0.92 17.51
CA PHE A 128 -2.23 -0.25 16.24
C PHE A 128 -0.88 -0.55 15.62
N ARG A 129 -0.89 -0.70 14.30
CA ARG A 129 0.30 -0.83 13.48
C ARG A 129 0.22 0.14 12.31
N ASN A 130 1.04 1.18 12.33
CA ASN A 130 1.15 2.11 11.22
C ASN A 130 2.05 1.51 10.14
N PHE A 131 1.59 1.56 8.89
CA PHE A 131 2.29 1.06 7.72
C PHE A 131 2.64 2.20 6.77
N ILE A 132 3.80 2.08 6.14
CA ILE A 132 4.20 2.80 4.94
C ILE A 132 4.71 1.76 3.95
N VAL A 133 4.10 1.68 2.78
CA VAL A 133 4.40 0.67 1.76
C VAL A 133 4.87 1.35 0.49
N ILE A 134 6.05 0.99 0.02
CA ILE A 134 6.63 1.43 -1.24
C ILE A 134 6.85 0.20 -2.11
N TYR A 135 6.12 0.12 -3.22
CA TYR A 135 6.28 -0.96 -4.20
C TYR A 135 7.14 -0.46 -5.37
N THR A 136 8.18 -1.20 -5.71
CA THR A 136 8.97 -1.04 -6.95
C THR A 136 8.83 -2.29 -7.82
N GLN A 137 9.48 -2.37 -8.98
CA GLN A 137 9.47 -3.56 -9.84
C GLN A 137 10.11 -4.75 -9.11
N ASP A 138 11.29 -4.55 -8.52
CA ASP A 138 12.10 -5.64 -7.96
C ASP A 138 11.83 -5.88 -6.48
N VAL A 139 11.49 -4.83 -5.72
CA VAL A 139 11.42 -4.88 -4.25
C VAL A 139 10.21 -4.13 -3.71
N THR A 140 9.59 -4.68 -2.68
CA THR A 140 8.63 -3.97 -1.83
C THR A 140 9.28 -3.64 -0.49
N TYR A 141 9.23 -2.36 -0.11
CA TYR A 141 9.64 -1.88 1.21
C TYR A 141 8.40 -1.64 2.06
N THR A 142 8.41 -2.19 3.27
CA THR A 142 7.36 -1.99 4.26
C THR A 142 7.97 -1.46 5.55
N PHE A 143 7.49 -0.31 6.01
CA PHE A 143 7.88 0.28 7.28
C PHE A 143 6.69 0.21 8.21
N GLU A 144 6.90 -0.35 9.38
CA GLU A 144 5.86 -0.66 10.35
C GLU A 144 6.23 -0.07 11.70
N TYR A 145 5.24 0.54 12.36
CA TYR A 145 5.38 1.04 13.72
C TYR A 145 4.21 0.57 14.56
N TYR A 146 4.50 -0.25 15.56
CA TYR A 146 3.56 -0.94 16.41
C TYR A 146 3.44 -0.25 17.76
N TYR A 147 2.22 -0.09 18.27
CA TYR A 147 1.95 0.50 19.58
C TYR A 147 0.58 0.12 20.10
N GLN A 148 0.41 0.22 21.42
CA GLN A 148 -0.87 0.04 22.08
C GLN A 148 -1.75 1.29 21.92
N GLN A 149 -3.07 1.15 21.80
CA GLN A 149 -3.98 2.28 21.60
C GLN A 149 -3.83 3.36 22.69
N ASN A 150 -3.61 2.96 23.95
CA ASN A 150 -3.42 3.88 25.08
C ASN A 150 -2.15 4.74 24.98
N ARG A 151 -1.25 4.49 24.02
CA ARG A 151 -0.04 5.27 23.75
C ARG A 151 -0.13 6.13 22.49
N ALA A 152 -1.29 6.18 21.83
CA ALA A 152 -1.46 6.84 20.53
C ALA A 152 -1.04 8.32 20.53
N GLU A 153 -1.25 9.03 21.64
CA GLU A 153 -0.83 10.43 21.78
C GLU A 153 0.68 10.56 22.01
N LEU A 154 1.26 9.66 22.81
CA LEU A 154 2.68 9.68 23.18
C LEU A 154 3.60 9.35 22.00
N ILE A 155 3.18 8.46 21.12
CA ILE A 155 4.01 7.98 20.00
C ILE A 155 4.14 8.99 18.86
N LYS A 156 3.36 10.09 18.83
CA LYS A 156 3.28 10.98 17.66
C LYS A 156 4.64 11.50 17.22
N ASP A 157 5.45 11.96 18.17
CA ASP A 157 6.78 12.51 17.89
C ASP A 157 7.78 11.44 17.48
N GLU A 158 7.77 10.29 18.16
CA GLU A 158 8.65 9.16 17.83
C GLU A 158 8.32 8.58 16.44
N TYR A 159 7.03 8.40 16.15
CA TYR A 159 6.56 7.95 14.85
C TYR A 159 6.88 8.97 13.74
N LYS A 160 6.75 10.27 14.01
CA LYS A 160 7.15 11.32 13.06
C LYS A 160 8.66 11.29 12.78
N LYS A 161 9.48 11.10 13.81
CA LYS A 161 10.94 10.93 13.66
C LYS A 161 11.28 9.69 12.83
N PHE A 162 10.65 8.56 13.13
CA PHE A 162 10.83 7.32 12.37
C PHE A 162 10.42 7.46 10.91
N SER A 163 9.16 7.82 10.66
CA SER A 163 8.63 7.96 9.30
C SER A 163 9.32 9.06 8.49
N GLY A 164 9.75 10.15 9.13
CA GLY A 164 10.52 11.22 8.52
C GLY A 164 11.99 10.89 8.26
N SER A 165 12.52 9.82 8.87
CA SER A 165 13.91 9.36 8.64
C SER A 165 14.07 8.46 7.43
N ILE A 166 12.96 8.09 6.76
CA ILE A 166 13.00 7.26 5.56
C ILE A 166 13.58 8.09 4.43
N VAL A 167 14.76 7.69 3.95
CA VAL A 167 15.48 8.31 2.84
C VAL A 167 15.42 7.37 1.65
N ILE A 168 14.90 7.90 0.54
CA ILE A 168 14.85 7.23 -0.76
C ILE A 168 15.88 7.89 -1.67
N SER A 169 16.78 7.07 -2.23
CA SER A 169 17.79 7.51 -3.19
C SER A 169 17.13 8.16 -4.41
N PRO A 170 17.69 9.27 -4.94
CA PRO A 170 17.20 9.88 -6.18
C PRO A 170 17.36 8.96 -7.41
N GLU A 171 18.15 7.89 -7.30
CA GLU A 171 18.27 6.86 -8.34
C GLU A 171 16.98 6.05 -8.51
N LEU A 172 16.16 5.93 -7.45
CA LEU A 172 14.81 5.37 -7.54
C LEU A 172 13.85 6.38 -8.14
N LYS A 173 13.37 6.06 -9.34
CA LYS A 173 12.48 6.87 -10.16
C LYS A 173 11.07 6.31 -10.15
N ARG A 174 10.11 7.14 -10.55
CA ARG A 174 8.72 6.73 -10.79
C ARG A 174 8.61 5.52 -11.74
N THR A 175 9.52 5.42 -12.71
CA THR A 175 9.57 4.32 -13.68
C THR A 175 9.87 2.97 -13.04
N ASP A 176 10.52 2.97 -11.88
CA ASP A 176 10.74 1.77 -11.06
C ASP A 176 9.46 1.29 -10.37
N GLN A 177 8.35 2.03 -10.47
CA GLN A 177 7.03 1.57 -10.02
C GLN A 177 6.12 1.23 -11.18
N TYR A 178 6.11 2.05 -12.23
CA TYR A 178 5.31 1.82 -13.44
C TYR A 178 5.84 2.60 -14.65
N LEU A 179 5.71 2.05 -15.85
CA LEU A 179 6.39 2.56 -17.05
C LEU A 179 5.75 3.84 -17.62
N SER A 180 4.42 3.93 -17.66
CA SER A 180 3.70 5.03 -18.34
C SER A 180 3.23 6.14 -17.42
N ASN A 181 3.29 7.39 -17.88
CA ASN A 181 2.65 8.53 -17.22
C ASN A 181 1.11 8.52 -17.32
N ALA A 182 0.51 7.61 -18.11
CA ALA A 182 -0.92 7.50 -18.23
C ALA A 182 -1.53 7.01 -16.90
N LYS A 183 -2.37 7.84 -16.26
CA LYS A 183 -3.04 7.50 -15.00
C LYS A 183 -3.94 6.26 -15.10
N GLY A 184 -4.35 5.87 -16.31
CA GLY A 184 -5.22 4.73 -16.58
C GLY A 184 -6.69 5.06 -16.32
N ILE A 185 -7.55 4.76 -17.29
CA ILE A 185 -9.00 5.03 -17.19
C ILE A 185 -9.62 3.95 -16.28
N SER A 186 -10.55 4.32 -15.38
CA SER A 186 -11.24 3.36 -14.51
C SER A 186 -12.26 2.51 -15.30
N PRO A 187 -12.53 1.25 -14.94
CA PRO A 187 -13.48 0.41 -15.67
C PRO A 187 -14.89 0.97 -15.59
N ARG A 188 -15.25 1.56 -14.44
CA ARG A 188 -16.55 2.20 -14.23
C ARG A 188 -16.78 3.36 -15.20
N LEU A 189 -15.74 4.14 -15.49
CA LEU A 189 -15.83 5.22 -16.47
C LEU A 189 -16.03 4.65 -17.89
N ILE A 190 -15.29 3.59 -18.25
CA ILE A 190 -15.44 2.92 -19.55
C ILE A 190 -16.86 2.34 -19.68
N THR A 191 -17.33 1.59 -18.68
CA THR A 191 -18.68 1.01 -18.66
C THR A 191 -19.74 2.11 -18.70
N GLY A 192 -19.58 3.21 -17.97
CA GLY A 192 -20.50 4.34 -18.00
C GLY A 192 -20.58 5.01 -19.36
N VAL A 193 -19.44 5.22 -20.04
CA VAL A 193 -19.40 5.78 -21.40
C VAL A 193 -20.04 4.83 -22.40
N VAL A 194 -19.77 3.53 -22.32
CA VAL A 194 -20.34 2.53 -23.23
C VAL A 194 -21.86 2.42 -23.06
N ILE A 195 -22.36 2.36 -21.82
CA ILE A 195 -23.80 2.33 -21.55
C ILE A 195 -24.47 3.64 -22.00
N GLY A 196 -23.83 4.78 -21.74
CA GLY A 196 -24.31 6.09 -22.17
C GLY A 196 -24.45 6.19 -23.69
N LEU A 197 -23.45 5.76 -24.44
CA LEU A 197 -23.48 5.74 -25.91
C LEU A 197 -24.55 4.78 -26.45
N LEU A 198 -24.74 3.61 -25.81
CA LEU A 198 -25.79 2.66 -26.18
C LEU A 198 -27.19 3.24 -26.01
N LEU A 199 -27.46 3.93 -24.89
CA LEU A 199 -28.75 4.59 -24.66
C LEU A 199 -29.02 5.70 -25.68
N ILE A 200 -28.02 6.52 -26.00
CA ILE A 200 -28.14 7.55 -27.04
C ILE A 200 -28.43 6.90 -28.39
N GLY A 201 -27.74 5.81 -28.74
CA GLY A 201 -27.98 5.06 -29.97
C GLY A 201 -29.41 4.51 -30.05
N ILE A 202 -29.94 3.96 -28.96
CA ILE A 202 -31.32 3.45 -28.89
C ILE A 202 -32.34 4.59 -29.07
N ILE A 203 -32.11 5.74 -28.43
CA ILE A 203 -33.00 6.91 -28.54
C ILE A 203 -33.02 7.44 -29.98
N VAL A 204 -31.85 7.62 -30.59
CA VAL A 204 -31.73 8.08 -31.99
C VAL A 204 -32.38 7.09 -32.95
N PHE A 205 -32.17 5.78 -32.76
CA PHE A 205 -32.82 4.73 -33.54
C PHE A 205 -34.35 4.76 -33.41
N TYR A 206 -34.86 4.96 -32.19
CA TYR A 206 -36.30 5.05 -31.95
C TYR A 206 -36.92 6.28 -32.60
N ILE A 207 -36.29 7.45 -32.48
CA ILE A 207 -36.75 8.71 -33.09
C ILE A 207 -36.74 8.59 -34.62
N THR A 208 -35.67 8.09 -35.22
CA THR A 208 -35.57 7.92 -36.67
C THR A 208 -36.60 6.92 -37.21
N ARG A 209 -36.84 5.80 -36.51
CA ARG A 209 -37.87 4.83 -36.89
C ARG A 209 -39.29 5.40 -36.77
N ARG A 210 -39.56 6.19 -35.73
CA ARG A 210 -40.85 6.88 -35.54
C ARG A 210 -41.09 7.91 -36.62
N ASN A 211 -40.09 8.73 -36.93
CA ASN A 211 -40.18 9.76 -37.96
C ASN A 211 -40.34 9.17 -39.37
N LYS A 212 -39.72 8.02 -39.65
CA LYS A 212 -39.93 7.29 -40.91
C LYS A 212 -41.37 6.80 -41.07
N LYS A 213 -41.93 6.18 -40.03
CA LYS A 213 -43.35 5.74 -40.03
C LYS A 213 -44.34 6.89 -40.18
N LEU A 214 -44.08 8.04 -39.55
CA LEU A 214 -44.91 9.24 -39.66
C LEU A 214 -44.90 9.81 -41.09
N ARG A 215 -43.74 9.80 -41.77
CA ARG A 215 -43.65 10.20 -43.18
C ARG A 215 -44.41 9.26 -44.10
N GLU A 216 -44.26 7.95 -43.90
CA GLU A 216 -44.99 6.93 -44.67
C GLU A 216 -46.53 6.99 -44.48
N GLN A 217 -47.01 7.61 -43.39
CA GLN A 217 -48.44 7.84 -43.13
C GLN A 217 -48.95 9.17 -43.71
N LEU A 218 -48.08 10.15 -43.91
CA LEU A 218 -48.42 11.45 -44.52
C LEU A 218 -48.38 11.42 -46.05
N GLU A 219 -47.68 10.43 -46.65
CA GLU A 219 -47.57 10.22 -48.09
C GLU A 219 -48.64 9.24 -48.65
N ARG A 220 -49.58 8.76 -47.83
CA ARG A 220 -50.77 7.99 -48.25
C ARG A 220 -52.03 8.86 -48.14
#